data_AF-A0A532TS82-F1
#
_entry.id   AF-A0A532TS82-F1
#
_cell.length_a   1.000
_cell.length_b   1.000
_cell.length_c   1.000
_cell.angle_alpha   90.00
_cell.angle_beta   90.00
_cell.angle_gamma   90.00
#
_symmetry.space_group_name_H-M   'P 1'
#
loop_
_entity.id
_entity.type
_entity.pdbx_description
1 polymer ?
#
loop_
_entity_poly.entity_id
_entity_poly.type
_entity_poly.pdbx_seq_one_letter_code
_entity_poly.pdbx_strand_id
1 'polypeptide(L)' 'MLYDIENLLKEAKLSEKEKNKIITELREEFPQDEMLFELHLYRVIQYLKKQKMKKSVNPAL' A
#
# COMPACT_ATOMS: atom_id res chain seq x y z
N MET A 1 5.42 14.82 -5.96
CA MET A 1 5.11 13.61 -5.19
C MET A 1 6.13 13.46 -4.06
N LEU A 2 5.65 13.30 -2.83
CA LEU A 2 6.42 13.04 -1.62
C LEU A 2 7.06 11.65 -1.60
N TYR A 3 6.46 10.70 -2.30
CA TYR A 3 6.91 9.31 -2.34
C TYR A 3 6.94 8.74 -3.76
N ASP A 4 7.88 7.84 -4.02
CA ASP A 4 7.91 7.03 -5.23
C ASP A 4 6.92 5.88 -5.11
N ILE A 5 5.67 6.17 -5.49
CA ILE A 5 4.55 5.24 -5.38
C ILE A 5 4.76 3.96 -6.19
N GLU A 6 5.36 4.06 -7.38
CA GLU A 6 5.61 2.90 -8.24
C GLU A 6 6.56 1.91 -7.58
N ASN A 7 7.66 2.43 -7.01
CA ASN A 7 8.62 1.59 -6.29
C ASN A 7 8.02 1.02 -5.00
N LEU A 8 7.23 1.80 -4.25
CA LEU A 8 6.53 1.30 -3.06
C LEU A 8 5.58 0.15 -3.38
N LEU A 9 4.82 0.23 -4.48
CA LEU A 9 3.89 -0.82 -4.91
C LEU A 9 4.63 -2.07 -5.42
N LYS A 10 5.79 -1.92 -6.07
CA LYS A 10 6.66 -3.04 -6.47
C LYS A 10 7.18 -3.81 -5.25
N GLU A 11 7.64 -3.11 -4.22
CA GLU A 11 8.15 -3.73 -2.99
C GLU A 11 7.09 -4.47 -2.17
N ALA A 12 5.83 -4.03 -2.25
CA ALA A 12 4.73 -4.62 -1.49
C ALA A 12 4.36 -6.06 -1.93
N LYS A 13 4.91 -6.55 -3.05
CA LYS A 13 4.58 -7.86 -3.66
C LYS A 13 3.07 -8.08 -3.79
N LEU A 14 2.32 -7.05 -4.17
CA LEU A 14 0.87 -7.10 -4.36
C LEU A 14 0.55 -7.54 -5.78
N SER A 15 -0.56 -8.27 -5.94
CA SER A 15 -1.14 -8.50 -7.27
C SER A 15 -1.66 -7.20 -7.87
N GLU A 16 -1.71 -7.09 -9.19
CA GLU A 16 -2.25 -5.91 -9.87
C GLU A 16 -3.69 -5.59 -9.44
N LYS A 17 -4.50 -6.62 -9.16
CA LYS A 17 -5.86 -6.45 -8.63
C LYS A 17 -5.88 -5.75 -7.26
N GLU A 18 -5.00 -6.14 -6.35
CA GLU A 18 -4.88 -5.50 -5.03
C GLU A 18 -4.38 -4.06 -5.14
N LYS A 19 -3.40 -3.81 -6.00
CA LYS A 19 -2.87 -2.45 -6.25
C LYS A 19 -3.99 -1.53 -6.75
N ASN A 20 -4.70 -1.94 -7.79
CA ASN A 20 -5.77 -1.14 -8.37
C ASN A 20 -6.88 -0.87 -7.35
N LYS A 21 -7.26 -1.88 -6.55
CA LYS A 21 -8.26 -1.71 -5.50
C LYS A 21 -7.83 -0.63 -4.49
N ILE A 22 -6.61 -0.71 -3.95
CA ILE A 22 -6.11 0.28 -2.97
C ILE A 22 -6.05 1.68 -3.57
N ILE A 23 -5.58 1.80 -4.82
CA ILE A 23 -5.47 3.11 -5.50
C ILE A 23 -6.87 3.70 -5.69
N THR A 24 -7.84 2.91 -6.16
CA THR A 24 -9.22 3.37 -6.36
C THR A 24 -9.85 3.83 -5.04
N GLU A 25 -9.77 3.01 -3.98
CA GLU A 25 -10.34 3.35 -2.66
C GLU A 25 -9.73 4.66 -2.12
N LEU A 26 -8.41 4.82 -2.21
CA LEU A 26 -7.74 6.04 -1.74
C LEU A 26 -8.04 7.26 -2.61
N ARG A 27 -8.27 7.08 -3.92
CA ARG A 27 -8.68 8.19 -4.80
C ARG A 27 -10.13 8.60 -4.58
N GLU A 28 -11.01 7.67 -4.20
CA GLU A 28 -12.38 7.98 -3.79
C GLU A 28 -12.40 8.74 -2.46
N GLU A 29 -11.52 8.39 -1.52
CA GLU A 29 -11.40 9.06 -0.21
C GLU A 29 -10.72 10.43 -0.30
N PHE A 30 -9.69 10.56 -1.15
CA PHE A 30 -8.91 11.79 -1.32
C PHE A 30 -8.88 12.24 -2.79
N PRO A 31 -10.03 12.65 -3.38
CA PRO A 31 -10.14 12.92 -4.82
C PRO A 31 -9.31 14.10 -5.31
N GLN A 32 -9.02 15.07 -4.44
CA GLN A 32 -8.28 16.29 -4.79
C GLN A 32 -7.07 16.55 -3.88
N ASP A 33 -6.87 15.74 -2.85
CA ASP A 33 -5.76 15.90 -1.91
C ASP A 33 -4.66 14.87 -2.22
N GLU A 34 -3.77 15.25 -3.14
CA GLU A 34 -2.67 14.38 -3.56
C GLU A 34 -1.71 14.04 -2.40
N MET A 35 -1.53 14.98 -1.47
CA MET A 35 -0.64 14.78 -0.33
C MET A 35 -1.20 13.72 0.64
N LEU A 36 -2.49 13.80 0.97
CA LEU A 36 -3.14 12.80 1.81
C LEU A 36 -3.23 11.45 1.11
N PHE A 37 -3.50 11.43 -0.20
CA PHE A 37 -3.45 10.21 -1.01
C PHE A 37 -2.08 9.51 -0.90
N GLU A 38 -0.99 10.24 -1.17
CA GLU A 38 0.37 9.69 -1.16
C GLU A 38 0.77 9.20 0.23
N LEU A 39 0.43 9.95 1.29
CA LEU A 39 0.72 9.57 2.67
C LEU A 39 -0.02 8.29 3.08
N HIS A 40 -1.31 8.17 2.75
CA HIS A 40 -2.10 6.98 3.09
C HIS A 40 -1.65 5.77 2.30
N LEU A 41 -1.34 5.94 1.01
CA LEU A 41 -0.80 4.88 0.18
C LEU A 41 0.50 4.33 0.75
N TYR A 42 1.42 5.21 1.16
CA TYR A 42 2.64 4.82 1.85
C TYR A 42 2.34 4.02 3.13
N ARG A 43 1.45 4.51 4.01
CA ARG A 43 1.09 3.85 5.27
C ARG A 43 0.51 2.45 5.05
N VAL A 44 -0.40 2.31 4.07
CA VAL A 44 -1.00 1.02 3.70
C VAL A 44 0.08 0.05 3.24
N ILE A 45 0.98 0.49 2.37
CA ILE A 45 2.10 -0.34 1.89
C ILE A 45 3.00 -0.78 3.04
N GLN A 46 3.37 0.12 3.95
CA GLN A 46 4.17 -0.23 5.12
C GLN A 46 3.46 -1.23 6.04
N TYR A 47 2.16 -1.06 6.25
CA TYR A 47 1.36 -2.00 7.01
C TYR A 47 1.34 -3.40 6.37
N LEU A 48 1.11 -3.47 5.05
CA LEU A 48 1.10 -4.73 4.30
C LEU A 48 2.48 -5.42 4.33
N LYS A 49 3.57 -4.65 4.21
CA LYS A 49 4.95 -5.16 4.36
C LYS A 49 5.14 -5.78 5.75
N LYS A 50 4.73 -5.09 6.82
CA LYS A 50 4.82 -5.60 8.20
C LYS A 50 3.99 -6.86 8.41
N GLN A 51 2.78 -6.93 7.85
CA GLN A 51 1.92 -8.12 7.97
C GLN A 51 2.50 -9.34 7.26
N LYS A 52 3.10 -9.16 6.08
CA LYS A 52 3.79 -10.25 5.37
C LYS A 52 5.02 -10.75 6.14
N MET A 53 5.80 -9.85 6.75
CA MET A 53 6.92 -10.25 7.62
C MET A 53 6.44 -11.03 8.85
N LYS A 54 5.30 -10.66 9.45
CA LYS A 54 4.72 -11.42 10.57
C LYS A 54 4.26 -12.82 10.15
N LYS A 55 3.63 -12.95 8.97
CA LYS A 55 3.22 -14.27 8.43
C LYS A 55 4.39 -15.17 8.09
N SER A 56 5.53 -14.63 7.64
CA SER A 56 6.74 -15.44 7.39
C SER A 56 7.47 -15.89 8.65
N VAL A 57 7.24 -15.22 9.79
CA VAL A 57 7.91 -15.52 11.07
C VAL A 57 7.05 -16.45 11.95
N ASN A 58 5.76 -16.61 11.68
CA ASN A 58 4.90 -17.52 12.43
C ASN A 58 4.14 -18.49 11.50
N PRO A 59 4.71 -19.66 11.17
CA PRO A 59 4.04 -20.68 10.37
C PRO A 59 3.18 -21.67 11.16
N ALA A 60 2.94 -21.49 12.47
CA ALA A 60 2.17 -22.46 13.25
C ALA A 60 1.31 -21.82 14.36
N LEU A 61 0.00 -21.92 14.17
CA LEU A 61 -0.94 -22.46 15.16
C LEU A 61 -1.81 -23.48 14.43
#